data_AF-A0A7L5TAM7-F1
#
_entry.id   AF-A0A7L5TAM7-F1
#
_cell.length_a   1.000
_cell.length_b   1.000
_cell.length_c   1.000
_cell.angle_alpha   90.00
_cell.angle_beta   90.00
_cell.angle_gamma   90.00
#
_symmetry.space_group_name_H-M   'P 1'
#
loop_
_entity.id
_entity.type
_entity.pdbx_description
1 polymer ?
#
loop_
_entity_poly.entity_id
_entity_poly.type
_entity_poly.pdbx_seq_one_letter_code
_entity_poly.pdbx_strand_id
1 'polypeptide(L)'
;MPPEGSDSQEPAAKPASRPGPALPRSTPNQLDIPSLGVSAPFTALSLDRQGTLIPPPDTDNNLVGWYKAGPSPGERGNAIVAGHVDTKTGPAVFSMLNTLKAGSKVTVTRDDGILATFVVDKVQTYKKKDFPDQQVYGDTNDAQLRVITCGGAYDHTAKDYTANVVAFAHLSSFRWA
;
A
#
# COMPACT_ATOMS: atom_id res chain seq x y z
N MET A 1 16.85 52.97 36.69
CA MET A 1 16.69 52.51 35.29
C MET A 1 17.38 51.15 35.18
N PRO A 2 16.76 50.14 34.54
CA PRO A 2 17.20 48.73 34.51
C PRO A 2 18.29 48.51 33.42
N PRO A 3 18.82 47.27 33.25
CA PRO A 3 18.20 46.30 32.33
C PRO A 3 18.08 44.90 32.96
N GLU A 4 16.93 44.22 32.89
CA GLU A 4 16.48 43.35 31.78
C GLU A 4 17.50 42.25 31.42
N GLY A 5 17.42 41.13 32.15
CA GLY A 5 18.05 39.87 31.77
C GLY A 5 17.01 38.99 31.08
N SER A 6 17.20 38.80 29.77
CA SER A 6 16.30 38.11 28.85
C SER A 6 15.95 36.69 29.26
N ASP A 7 14.65 36.42 29.24
CA ASP A 7 14.05 35.10 29.12
C ASP A 7 14.57 34.44 27.83
N SER A 8 15.53 33.52 27.97
CA SER A 8 16.01 32.71 26.84
C SER A 8 15.04 31.55 26.67
N GLN A 9 13.99 31.79 25.89
CA GLN A 9 13.06 30.77 25.47
C GLN A 9 13.78 29.79 24.54
N GLU A 10 14.14 28.62 25.09
CA GLU A 10 14.70 27.49 24.37
C GLU A 10 13.74 27.09 23.23
N PRO A 11 14.22 26.92 21.98
CA PRO A 11 13.35 26.54 20.88
C PRO A 11 12.78 25.16 21.15
N ALA A 12 11.46 25.09 21.33
CA ALA A 12 10.72 23.85 21.47
C ALA A 12 11.03 22.92 20.28
N ALA A 13 11.87 21.91 20.52
CA ALA A 13 12.07 20.82 19.60
C ALA A 13 10.70 20.19 19.33
N LYS A 14 10.25 20.24 18.07
CA LYS A 14 9.08 19.49 17.61
C LYS A 14 9.24 18.05 18.12
N PRO A 15 8.21 17.44 18.75
CA PRO A 15 8.32 16.05 19.17
C PRO A 15 8.67 15.23 17.93
N ALA A 16 9.83 14.56 17.96
CA ALA A 16 10.20 13.58 16.96
C ALA A 16 9.03 12.59 16.89
N SER A 17 8.33 12.57 15.75
CA SER A 17 7.20 11.68 15.51
C SER A 17 7.62 10.28 15.92
N ARG A 18 7.02 9.74 16.99
CA ARG A 18 7.28 8.36 17.39
C ARG A 18 7.07 7.50 16.14
N PRO A 19 8.01 6.59 15.80
CA PRO A 19 7.76 5.66 14.72
C PRO A 19 6.41 5.00 14.99
N GLY A 20 5.52 5.00 13.97
CA GLY A 20 4.24 4.32 14.07
C GLY A 20 4.42 2.85 14.46
N PRO A 21 3.34 2.14 14.83
CA PRO A 21 3.42 0.71 15.08
C PRO A 21 4.09 0.01 13.89
N ALA A 22 5.03 -0.89 14.18
CA ALA A 22 5.73 -1.69 13.18
C ALA A 22 5.90 -3.10 13.72
N LEU A 23 5.78 -4.08 12.84
CA LEU A 23 5.86 -5.51 13.11
C LEU A 23 7.18 -6.06 12.55
N PRO A 24 7.65 -7.21 13.06
CA PRO A 24 8.74 -7.95 12.42
C PRO A 24 8.33 -8.36 10.99
N ARG A 25 9.28 -8.83 10.18
CA ARG A 25 8.96 -9.34 8.84
C ARG A 25 8.15 -10.64 8.92
N SER A 26 7.03 -10.72 8.22
CA SER A 26 6.28 -11.98 8.03
C SER A 26 5.55 -12.00 6.70
N THR A 27 5.34 -13.20 6.15
CA THR A 27 4.66 -13.36 4.87
C THR A 27 3.16 -13.05 5.03
N PRO A 28 2.56 -12.21 4.18
CA PRO A 28 1.12 -12.04 4.15
C PRO A 28 0.45 -13.25 3.49
N ASN A 29 -0.68 -13.70 4.04
CA ASN A 29 -1.43 -14.84 3.49
C ASN A 29 -2.76 -14.41 2.86
N GLN A 30 -3.47 -13.45 3.46
CA GLN A 30 -4.78 -13.00 3.02
C GLN A 30 -4.95 -11.49 3.17
N LEU A 31 -5.54 -10.86 2.15
CA LEU A 31 -5.95 -9.47 2.14
C LEU A 31 -7.47 -9.39 2.23
N ASP A 32 -7.98 -8.58 3.15
CA ASP A 32 -9.41 -8.28 3.23
C ASP A 32 -9.65 -6.77 3.18
N ILE A 33 -10.59 -6.35 2.34
CA ILE A 33 -11.08 -4.97 2.25
C ILE A 33 -12.60 -5.00 2.40
N PRO A 34 -13.13 -4.95 3.65
CA PRO A 34 -14.54 -5.14 3.91
C PRO A 34 -15.45 -4.15 3.19
N SER A 35 -14.99 -2.91 3.00
CA SER A 35 -15.75 -1.87 2.27
C SER A 35 -15.96 -2.18 0.80
N LEU A 36 -15.15 -3.07 0.21
CA LEU A 36 -15.26 -3.53 -1.17
C LEU A 36 -15.75 -4.98 -1.28
N GLY A 37 -15.98 -5.67 -0.15
CA GLY A 37 -16.30 -7.10 -0.14
C GLY A 37 -15.16 -7.99 -0.66
N VAL A 38 -13.92 -7.49 -0.61
CA VAL A 38 -12.73 -8.18 -1.14
C VAL A 38 -12.14 -9.06 -0.07
N SER A 39 -11.86 -10.31 -0.44
CA SER A 39 -11.09 -11.28 0.35
C SER A 39 -10.26 -12.12 -0.60
N ALA A 40 -8.93 -11.91 -0.60
CA ALA A 40 -8.04 -12.45 -1.62
C ALA A 40 -6.75 -13.04 -1.04
N PRO A 41 -6.31 -14.22 -1.49
CA PRO A 41 -5.00 -14.77 -1.15
C PRO A 41 -3.85 -13.95 -1.74
N PHE A 42 -2.70 -14.01 -1.07
CA PHE A 42 -1.45 -13.43 -1.54
C PHE A 42 -0.62 -14.40 -2.39
N THR A 43 0.04 -13.86 -3.41
CA THR A 43 1.16 -14.48 -4.11
C THR A 43 2.42 -13.63 -3.98
N ALA A 44 3.59 -14.22 -4.15
CA ALA A 44 4.85 -13.50 -4.12
C ALA A 44 5.14 -12.87 -5.49
N LEU A 45 5.27 -11.56 -5.54
CA LEU A 45 5.72 -10.81 -6.71
C LEU A 45 7.23 -10.56 -6.65
N SER A 46 7.80 -10.45 -7.83
CA SER A 46 9.21 -10.14 -8.06
C SER A 46 9.32 -8.99 -9.06
N LEU A 47 10.48 -8.34 -9.09
CA LEU A 47 10.79 -7.40 -10.16
C LEU A 47 11.27 -8.18 -11.40
N ASP A 48 11.04 -7.62 -12.57
CA ASP A 48 11.68 -8.06 -13.80
C ASP A 48 13.16 -7.63 -13.86
N ARG A 49 13.84 -7.95 -14.97
CA ARG A 49 15.25 -7.58 -15.16
C ARG A 49 15.49 -6.06 -15.24
N GLN A 50 14.43 -5.29 -15.46
CA GLN A 50 14.44 -3.84 -15.56
C GLN A 50 14.10 -3.17 -14.21
N GLY A 51 13.82 -3.95 -13.16
CA GLY A 51 13.44 -3.43 -11.85
C GLY A 51 11.97 -3.05 -11.74
N THR A 52 11.12 -3.47 -12.70
CA THR A 52 9.69 -3.19 -12.70
C THR A 52 8.93 -4.31 -12.02
N LEU A 53 7.94 -3.97 -11.18
CA LEU A 53 7.13 -4.96 -10.49
C LEU A 53 6.31 -5.79 -11.50
N ILE A 54 6.53 -7.10 -11.50
CA ILE A 54 5.75 -8.03 -12.32
C ILE A 54 4.38 -8.19 -11.65
N PRO A 55 3.27 -7.91 -12.35
CA PRO A 55 1.93 -8.12 -11.80
C PRO A 55 1.62 -9.63 -11.63
N PRO A 56 0.64 -9.99 -10.79
CA PRO A 56 0.23 -11.39 -10.64
C PRO A 56 -0.31 -11.98 -11.96
N PRO A 57 -0.44 -13.32 -12.07
CA PRO A 57 -1.06 -13.96 -13.23
C PRO A 57 -2.48 -13.43 -13.50
N ASP A 58 -2.83 -13.21 -14.77
CA ASP A 58 -4.17 -12.75 -15.20
C ASP A 58 -5.21 -13.90 -15.25
N THR A 59 -4.79 -15.12 -14.88
CA THR A 59 -5.62 -16.33 -14.85
C THR A 59 -6.51 -16.42 -13.62
N ASP A 60 -6.15 -15.71 -12.54
CA ASP A 60 -6.89 -15.70 -11.29
C ASP A 60 -7.40 -14.29 -11.01
N ASN A 61 -8.73 -14.17 -10.95
CA ASN A 61 -9.42 -12.90 -10.75
C ASN A 61 -9.46 -12.47 -9.28
N ASN A 62 -9.16 -13.37 -8.33
CA ASN A 62 -9.17 -13.08 -6.90
C ASN A 62 -7.77 -13.18 -6.28
N LEU A 63 -6.71 -12.87 -7.03
CA LEU A 63 -5.34 -12.97 -6.55
C LEU A 63 -4.69 -11.60 -6.37
N VAL A 64 -4.10 -11.37 -5.20
CA VAL A 64 -3.23 -10.22 -4.95
C VAL A 64 -1.79 -10.69 -4.83
N GLY A 65 -0.86 -9.86 -5.26
CA GLY A 65 0.56 -10.15 -5.15
C GLY A 65 1.25 -9.14 -4.25
N TRP A 66 2.15 -9.61 -3.39
CA TRP A 66 3.01 -8.76 -2.57
C TRP A 66 4.45 -8.81 -3.06
N TYR A 67 5.11 -7.66 -3.13
CA TYR A 67 6.52 -7.59 -3.50
C TYR A 67 7.41 -8.16 -2.39
N LYS A 68 7.81 -9.43 -2.54
CA LYS A 68 8.47 -10.21 -1.48
C LYS A 68 9.85 -9.67 -1.08
N ALA A 69 10.56 -9.00 -1.98
CA ALA A 69 11.87 -8.43 -1.68
C ALA A 69 11.80 -7.09 -0.94
N GLY A 70 10.62 -6.49 -0.82
CA GLY A 70 10.37 -5.31 0.00
C GLY A 70 9.90 -5.63 1.42
N PRO A 71 9.53 -4.59 2.21
CA PRO A 71 8.92 -4.74 3.52
C PRO A 71 7.61 -5.55 3.45
N SER A 72 7.40 -6.40 4.45
CA SER A 72 6.11 -7.09 4.61
C SER A 72 5.00 -6.16 5.10
N PRO A 73 3.73 -6.44 4.82
CA PRO A 73 2.62 -5.64 5.35
C PRO A 73 2.67 -5.56 6.88
N GLY A 74 3.02 -4.38 7.40
CA GLY A 74 3.11 -4.07 8.82
C GLY A 74 4.54 -3.91 9.31
N GLU A 75 5.53 -4.32 8.52
CA GLU A 75 6.93 -3.96 8.72
C GLU A 75 7.16 -2.49 8.39
N ARG A 76 8.19 -1.88 8.98
CA ARG A 76 8.57 -0.50 8.67
C ARG A 76 8.95 -0.38 7.19
N GLY A 77 8.39 0.63 6.52
CA GLY A 77 8.58 0.89 5.10
C GLY A 77 7.30 0.70 4.29
N ASN A 78 7.44 0.77 2.97
CA ASN A 78 6.32 0.61 2.03
C ASN A 78 6.15 -0.85 1.61
N ALA A 79 5.16 -1.52 2.16
CA ALA A 79 4.71 -2.82 1.67
C ALA A 79 3.90 -2.64 0.39
N ILE A 80 4.40 -3.19 -0.71
CA ILE A 80 3.77 -3.05 -2.02
C ILE A 80 2.92 -4.26 -2.34
N VAL A 81 1.63 -4.03 -2.58
CA VAL A 81 0.66 -5.03 -2.99
C VAL A 81 0.10 -4.62 -4.35
N ALA A 82 0.16 -5.50 -5.34
CA ALA A 82 -0.40 -5.28 -6.66
C ALA A 82 -1.45 -6.34 -6.97
N GLY A 83 -2.50 -5.96 -7.70
CA GLY A 83 -3.54 -6.87 -8.16
C GLY A 83 -4.19 -6.36 -9.43
N HIS A 84 -4.99 -7.21 -10.07
CA HIS A 84 -5.68 -6.85 -11.29
C HIS A 84 -6.96 -6.05 -11.02
N VAL A 85 -7.32 -5.18 -11.96
CA VAL A 85 -8.63 -4.49 -12.00
C VAL A 85 -9.67 -5.36 -12.69
N ASP A 86 -9.26 -6.07 -13.74
CA ASP A 86 -10.05 -7.06 -14.46
C ASP A 86 -9.14 -8.17 -15.01
N THR A 87 -9.76 -9.26 -15.40
CA THR A 87 -9.14 -10.41 -16.07
C THR A 87 -9.95 -10.73 -17.33
N LYS A 88 -9.43 -11.65 -18.15
CA LYS A 88 -10.14 -12.16 -19.34
C LYS A 88 -11.53 -12.74 -19.02
N THR A 89 -11.77 -13.12 -17.77
CA THR A 89 -13.02 -13.74 -17.29
C THR A 89 -13.98 -12.77 -16.59
N GLY A 90 -13.56 -11.53 -16.30
CA GLY A 90 -14.41 -10.54 -15.64
C GLY A 90 -13.66 -9.64 -14.64
N PRO A 91 -14.38 -8.86 -13.83
CA PRO A 91 -13.81 -7.98 -12.81
C PRO A 91 -12.91 -8.75 -11.84
N ALA A 92 -11.80 -8.14 -11.45
CA ALA A 92 -10.84 -8.73 -10.52
C ALA A 92 -10.91 -8.07 -9.14
N VAL A 93 -10.04 -8.54 -8.24
CA VAL A 93 -9.96 -8.14 -6.84
C VAL A 93 -9.93 -6.63 -6.59
N PHE A 94 -9.32 -5.85 -7.48
CA PHE A 94 -9.21 -4.40 -7.34
C PHE A 94 -10.04 -3.60 -8.34
N SER A 95 -11.05 -4.22 -8.96
CA SER A 95 -12.01 -3.56 -9.87
C SER A 95 -12.62 -2.29 -9.28
N MET A 96 -12.87 -2.26 -7.98
CA MET A 96 -13.49 -1.14 -7.26
C MET A 96 -12.50 -0.33 -6.40
N LEU A 97 -11.19 -0.52 -6.55
CA LEU A 97 -10.20 0.16 -5.70
C LEU A 97 -10.30 1.70 -5.81
N ASN A 98 -10.67 2.22 -6.98
CA ASN A 98 -10.90 3.65 -7.19
C ASN A 98 -12.08 4.24 -6.39
N THR A 99 -13.00 3.39 -5.91
CA THR A 99 -14.13 3.80 -5.06
C THR A 99 -13.80 3.79 -3.57
N LEU A 100 -12.63 3.23 -3.20
CA LEU A 100 -12.17 3.14 -1.83
C LEU A 100 -11.93 4.56 -1.29
N LYS A 101 -12.49 4.83 -0.11
CA LYS A 101 -12.40 6.15 0.51
C LYS A 101 -11.32 6.19 1.58
N ALA A 102 -10.78 7.38 1.82
CA ALA A 102 -10.00 7.63 3.01
C ALA A 102 -10.79 7.23 4.28
N GLY A 103 -10.12 6.62 5.25
CA GLY A 103 -10.71 6.01 6.45
C GLY A 103 -11.15 4.56 6.28
N SER A 104 -11.16 4.01 5.05
CA SER A 104 -11.47 2.59 4.84
C SER A 104 -10.41 1.71 5.46
N LYS A 105 -10.82 0.53 5.95
CA LYS A 105 -9.92 -0.43 6.57
C LYS A 105 -9.48 -1.48 5.55
N VAL A 106 -8.19 -1.79 5.59
CA VAL A 106 -7.58 -2.89 4.85
C VAL A 106 -6.90 -3.77 5.88
N THR A 107 -7.26 -5.04 5.94
CA THR A 107 -6.64 -5.97 6.88
C THR A 107 -5.79 -6.98 6.13
N VAL A 108 -4.62 -7.29 6.69
CA VAL A 108 -3.72 -8.30 6.16
C VAL A 108 -3.48 -9.32 7.24
N THR A 109 -3.90 -10.55 6.98
CA THR A 109 -3.54 -11.71 7.80
C THR A 109 -2.15 -12.17 7.36
N ARG A 110 -1.32 -12.51 8.34
CA ARG A 110 0.09 -12.90 8.15
C ARG A 110 0.32 -14.30 8.72
N ASP A 111 1.39 -14.95 8.27
CA ASP A 111 1.75 -16.32 8.69
C ASP A 111 2.21 -16.41 10.15
N ASP A 112 2.56 -15.28 10.78
CA ASP A 112 2.87 -15.21 12.21
C ASP A 112 1.61 -15.18 13.08
N GLY A 113 0.42 -15.32 12.48
CA GLY A 113 -0.86 -15.25 13.18
C GLY A 113 -1.24 -13.82 13.57
N ILE A 114 -0.61 -12.79 12.98
CA ILE A 114 -0.95 -11.39 13.24
C ILE A 114 -1.84 -10.85 12.12
N LEU A 115 -2.98 -10.28 12.51
CA LEU A 115 -3.83 -9.46 11.67
C LEU A 115 -3.39 -8.00 11.75
N ALA A 116 -2.74 -7.52 10.70
CA ALA A 116 -2.35 -6.11 10.55
C ALA A 116 -3.51 -5.31 9.95
N THR A 117 -3.98 -4.29 10.66
CA THR A 117 -5.06 -3.39 10.21
C THR A 117 -4.49 -2.07 9.75
N PHE A 118 -4.70 -1.77 8.47
CA PHE A 118 -4.32 -0.53 7.81
C PHE A 118 -5.55 0.35 7.61
N VAL A 119 -5.34 1.65 7.69
CA VAL A 119 -6.35 2.66 7.36
C VAL A 119 -5.91 3.38 6.11
N VAL A 120 -6.80 3.45 5.11
CA VAL A 120 -6.56 4.16 3.86
C VAL A 120 -6.51 5.65 4.14
N ASP A 121 -5.41 6.29 3.78
CA ASP A 121 -5.23 7.73 3.88
C ASP A 121 -5.83 8.43 2.66
N LYS A 122 -5.55 7.88 1.49
CA LYS A 122 -5.96 8.44 0.20
C LYS A 122 -5.85 7.40 -0.90
N VAL A 123 -6.60 7.62 -1.97
CA VAL A 123 -6.47 6.88 -3.22
C VAL A 123 -6.16 7.90 -4.31
N GLN A 124 -5.11 7.65 -5.08
CA GLN A 124 -4.70 8.53 -6.17
C GLN A 124 -4.51 7.72 -7.45
N THR A 125 -4.99 8.28 -8.55
CA THR A 125 -4.79 7.72 -9.89
C THR A 125 -3.67 8.46 -10.57
N TYR A 126 -2.65 7.72 -11.01
CA TYR A 126 -1.49 8.26 -11.71
C TYR A 126 -1.45 7.70 -13.13
N LYS A 127 -1.25 8.56 -14.13
CA LYS A 127 -1.00 8.09 -15.50
C LYS A 127 0.31 7.31 -15.51
N LYS A 128 0.41 6.24 -16.31
CA LYS A 128 1.63 5.41 -16.35
C LYS A 128 2.90 6.20 -16.63
N LYS A 129 2.80 7.22 -17.50
CA LYS A 129 3.92 8.13 -17.83
C LYS A 129 4.35 9.06 -16.70
N ASP A 130 3.48 9.32 -15.73
CA ASP A 130 3.69 10.25 -14.61
C ASP A 130 3.66 9.49 -13.27
N PHE A 131 3.94 8.18 -13.29
CA PHE A 131 3.85 7.35 -12.09
C PHE A 131 4.94 7.76 -11.09
N PRO A 132 4.59 8.14 -9.86
CA PRO A 132 5.56 8.66 -8.90
C PRO A 132 6.26 7.51 -8.18
N ASP A 133 7.22 6.87 -8.84
CA ASP A 133 7.96 5.72 -8.32
C ASP A 133 8.51 5.99 -6.91
N GLN A 134 9.10 7.16 -6.67
CA GLN A 134 9.65 7.51 -5.37
C GLN A 134 8.59 7.63 -4.26
N GLN A 135 7.37 8.08 -4.58
CA GLN A 135 6.29 8.20 -3.58
C GLN A 135 5.66 6.84 -3.25
N VAL A 136 5.66 5.92 -4.22
CA VAL A 136 5.06 4.60 -4.10
C VAL A 136 6.07 3.60 -3.52
N TYR A 137 7.28 3.56 -4.06
CA TYR A 137 8.32 2.58 -3.73
C TYR A 137 9.41 3.12 -2.80
N GLY A 138 9.49 4.43 -2.56
CA GLY A 138 10.50 5.00 -1.68
C GLY A 138 10.34 4.54 -0.23
N ASP A 139 11.38 4.72 0.58
CA ASP A 139 11.34 4.28 1.97
C ASP A 139 10.55 5.22 2.88
N THR A 140 9.93 4.65 3.92
CA THR A 140 9.18 5.38 4.94
C THR A 140 9.60 4.93 6.34
N ASN A 141 9.53 5.84 7.31
CA ASN A 141 9.95 5.55 8.69
C ASN A 141 8.86 4.82 9.52
N ASP A 142 7.66 4.72 8.96
CA ASP A 142 6.47 4.07 9.48
C ASP A 142 6.05 2.90 8.58
N ALA A 143 5.24 1.98 9.13
CA ALA A 143 4.71 0.84 8.39
C ALA A 143 3.54 1.28 7.50
N GLN A 144 3.77 1.28 6.20
CA GLN A 144 2.81 1.73 5.20
C GLN A 144 2.48 0.61 4.21
N LEU A 145 1.27 0.64 3.68
CA LEU A 145 0.77 -0.27 2.67
C LEU A 145 0.43 0.53 1.41
N ARG A 146 0.91 0.05 0.28
CA ARG A 146 0.62 0.59 -1.06
C ARG A 146 -0.12 -0.49 -1.83
N VAL A 147 -1.40 -0.26 -2.08
CA VAL A 147 -2.19 -1.17 -2.93
C VAL A 147 -2.28 -0.56 -4.31
N ILE A 148 -1.74 -1.25 -5.30
CA ILE A 148 -1.61 -0.81 -6.68
C ILE A 148 -2.50 -1.68 -7.56
N THR A 149 -3.26 -1.05 -8.44
CA THR A 149 -3.98 -1.75 -9.50
C THR A 149 -3.88 -0.97 -10.80
N CYS A 150 -4.05 -1.65 -11.92
CA CYS A 150 -4.22 -1.01 -13.21
C CYS A 150 -5.51 -0.18 -13.24
N GLY A 151 -5.53 0.93 -13.97
CA GLY A 151 -6.73 1.78 -14.07
C GLY A 151 -6.71 2.76 -15.25
N GLY A 152 -7.71 3.63 -15.29
CA GLY A 152 -7.92 4.51 -16.43
C GLY A 152 -8.53 3.79 -17.63
N ALA A 153 -8.43 4.40 -18.81
CA ALA A 153 -8.92 3.77 -20.04
C ALA A 153 -8.00 2.61 -20.43
N TYR A 154 -8.61 1.50 -20.85
CA TYR A 154 -7.89 0.39 -21.48
C TYR A 154 -7.52 0.78 -22.90
N ASP A 155 -6.22 0.84 -23.18
CA ASP A 155 -5.72 1.03 -24.53
C ASP A 155 -5.68 -0.33 -25.24
N HIS A 156 -6.64 -0.56 -26.12
CA HIS A 156 -6.73 -1.78 -26.92
C HIS A 156 -5.55 -1.97 -27.89
N THR A 157 -4.85 -0.90 -28.24
CA THR A 157 -3.67 -0.93 -29.14
C THR A 157 -2.45 -1.42 -28.37
N ALA A 158 -2.22 -0.85 -27.18
CA ALA A 158 -1.14 -1.26 -26.29
C ALA A 158 -1.48 -2.53 -25.47
N LYS A 159 -2.76 -2.94 -25.48
CA LYS A 159 -3.34 -4.00 -24.63
C LYS A 159 -3.10 -3.76 -23.15
N ASP A 160 -3.14 -2.49 -22.74
CA ASP A 160 -2.71 -2.09 -21.42
C ASP A 160 -3.50 -0.87 -20.92
N TYR A 161 -3.52 -0.70 -19.61
CA TYR A 161 -4.17 0.42 -18.94
C TYR A 161 -3.35 1.71 -19.04
N THR A 162 -4.03 2.83 -19.21
CA THR A 162 -3.36 4.14 -19.35
C THR A 162 -2.91 4.75 -18.00
N ALA A 163 -3.39 4.21 -16.88
CA ALA A 163 -3.09 4.68 -15.53
C ALA A 163 -2.96 3.53 -14.54
N ASN A 164 -2.48 3.86 -13.34
CA ASN A 164 -2.46 3.01 -12.16
C ASN A 164 -3.18 3.73 -11.03
N VAL A 165 -3.99 3.00 -10.28
CA VAL A 165 -4.63 3.50 -9.05
C VAL A 165 -3.81 3.00 -7.88
N VAL A 166 -3.41 3.91 -7.00
CA VAL A 166 -2.63 3.61 -5.80
C VAL A 166 -3.41 4.04 -4.58
N ALA A 167 -3.77 3.09 -3.72
CA ALA A 167 -4.27 3.36 -2.39
C ALA A 167 -3.08 3.42 -1.41
N PHE A 168 -2.99 4.53 -0.69
CA PHE A 168 -2.03 4.76 0.38
C PHE A 168 -2.73 4.45 1.69
N ALA A 169 -2.15 3.57 2.49
CA ALA A 169 -2.64 3.24 3.81
C ALA A 169 -1.47 3.14 4.80
N HIS A 170 -1.73 3.43 6.07
CA HIS A 170 -0.76 3.26 7.16
C HIS A 170 -1.25 2.21 8.16
N LEU A 171 -0.31 1.56 8.84
CA LEU A 171 -0.63 0.62 9.90
C LEU A 171 -1.26 1.38 11.08
N SER A 172 -2.53 1.08 11.36
CA SER A 172 -3.29 1.70 12.45
C SER A 172 -3.24 0.84 13.71
N SER A 173 -3.37 -0.48 13.56
CA SER A 173 -3.34 -1.42 14.68
C SER A 173 -2.99 -2.82 14.19
N PHE A 174 -2.64 -3.70 15.10
CA PHE A 174 -2.45 -5.12 14.83
C PHE A 174 -2.97 -5.93 16.01
N ARG A 175 -3.44 -7.15 15.74
CA ARG A 175 -3.89 -8.10 16.76
C ARG A 175 -3.53 -9.52 16.35
N TRP A 176 -3.56 -10.45 17.29
CA TRP A 176 -3.50 -11.87 16.97
C TRP A 176 -4.81 -12.29 16.29
N ALA A 177 -4.69 -13.00 15.16
CA ALA A 177 -5.78 -13.54 14.38
C ALA A 177 -6.41 -14.77 15.06
#